data_AF-A0A9D7PKR2-F1
#
_entry.id   AF-A0A9D7PKR2-F1
#
_cell.length_a   1.000
_cell.length_b   1.000
_cell.length_c   1.000
_cell.angle_alpha   90.00
_cell.angle_beta   90.00
_cell.angle_gamma   90.00
#
_symmetry.space_group_name_H-M   'P 1'
#
loop_
_entity.id
_entity.type
_entity.pdbx_description
1 polymer ?
#
loop_
_entity_poly.entity_id
_entity_poly.type
_entity_poly.pdbx_seq_one_letter_code
_entity_poly.pdbx_strand_id
1 'polypeptide(L)' 'MTKSYLLAICLVVAGFNLQAQSDELTQTIPGTPFSFKMKPIPGGTLTLGPSKIMVSLDSFYIGIYEVTFDEFNCFGA' A
#
# COMPACT_ATOMS: atom_id res chain seq x y z
N MET A 1 21.21 -11.88 39.05
CA MET A 1 20.99 -12.70 37.84
C MET A 1 19.63 -12.46 37.16
N THR A 2 18.88 -11.41 37.48
CA THR A 2 17.51 -11.19 36.96
C THR A 2 17.40 -10.10 35.89
N LYS A 3 18.42 -9.23 35.73
CA LYS A 3 18.39 -8.11 34.75
C LYS A 3 18.77 -8.51 33.32
N SER A 4 19.49 -9.62 33.12
CA SER A 4 19.98 -10.03 31.79
C SER A 4 18.90 -10.64 30.89
N TYR A 5 17.87 -11.26 31.47
CA TYR A 5 16.80 -11.89 30.70
C TYR A 5 15.73 -10.90 30.23
N LEU A 6 15.53 -9.79 30.95
CA LEU A 6 14.59 -8.74 30.56
C LEU A 6 15.00 -8.04 29.25
N LEU A 7 16.31 -7.85 29.02
CA LEU A 7 16.80 -7.24 27.77
C LEU A 7 16.59 -8.15 26.55
N ALA A 8 16.77 -9.46 26.74
CA ALA A 8 16.62 -10.46 25.68
C ALA A 8 15.15 -10.63 25.24
N ILE A 9 14.21 -10.51 26.17
CA ILE A 9 12.76 -10.60 25.89
C ILE A 9 12.26 -9.39 25.10
N CYS A 10 12.75 -8.18 25.38
CA CYS A 10 12.40 -6.98 24.59
C CYS A 10 12.90 -7.07 23.13
N LEU A 11 14.05 -7.72 22.87
CA LEU A 11 14.57 -7.84 21.51
C LEU A 11 13.74 -8.77 20.62
N VAL A 12 13.10 -9.80 21.19
CA VAL A 12 12.28 -10.75 20.43
C VAL A 12 10.92 -10.15 20.06
N VAL A 13 10.36 -9.26 20.89
CA VAL A 13 9.05 -8.63 20.63
C VAL A 13 9.14 -7.50 19.60
N ALA A 14 10.29 -6.85 19.46
CA ALA A 14 10.51 -5.81 18.44
C ALA A 14 10.64 -6.36 17.00
N GLY A 15 10.89 -7.65 16.83
CA GLY A 15 11.12 -8.28 15.51
C GLY A 15 9.87 -8.58 14.68
N PHE A 16 8.67 -8.48 15.26
CA PHE A 16 7.42 -8.94 14.61
C PHE A 16 6.57 -7.84 13.97
N ASN A 17 7.01 -6.58 13.94
CA ASN A 17 6.23 -5.47 13.36
C ASN A 17 6.87 -4.82 12.11
N LEU A 18 7.54 -5.61 11.28
CA LEU A 18 7.91 -5.21 9.91
C LEU A 18 7.32 -6.22 8.93
N GLN A 19 6.00 -6.34 8.92
CA GLN A 19 5.35 -6.94 7.77
C GLN A 19 5.38 -5.90 6.66
N ALA A 20 6.40 -6.00 5.80
CA ALA A 20 6.49 -5.25 4.55
C ALA A 20 5.17 -5.42 3.81
N GLN A 21 4.43 -4.33 3.61
CA GLN A 21 3.29 -4.33 2.71
C GLN A 21 3.81 -4.80 1.35
N SER A 22 3.28 -5.90 0.81
CA SER A 22 3.75 -6.50 -0.44
C SER A 22 3.94 -5.42 -1.51
N ASP A 23 5.14 -5.35 -2.09
CA ASP A 23 5.66 -4.14 -2.73
C ASP A 23 4.82 -3.64 -3.92
N GLU A 24 4.22 -4.52 -4.72
CA GLU A 24 3.37 -4.17 -5.86
C GLU A 24 2.35 -5.29 -6.12
N LEU A 25 1.11 -4.94 -6.46
CA LEU A 25 0.06 -5.88 -6.86
C LEU A 25 -0.17 -5.76 -8.37
N THR A 26 -0.19 -6.88 -9.08
CA THR A 26 -0.70 -6.90 -10.47
C THR A 26 -2.15 -7.36 -10.47
N GLN A 27 -3.06 -6.47 -10.87
CA GLN A 27 -4.48 -6.75 -10.97
C GLN A 27 -4.87 -7.04 -12.42
N THR A 28 -5.33 -8.26 -12.68
CA THR A 28 -5.75 -8.71 -14.02
C THR A 28 -7.27 -8.69 -14.13
N ILE A 29 -7.81 -8.22 -15.26
CA ILE A 29 -9.25 -8.34 -15.55
C ILE A 29 -9.51 -9.72 -16.18
N PRO A 30 -10.32 -10.59 -15.54
CA PRO A 30 -10.62 -11.91 -16.08
C PRO A 30 -11.24 -11.84 -17.48
N GLY A 31 -10.77 -12.71 -18.38
CA GLY A 31 -11.27 -12.76 -19.76
C GLY A 31 -10.65 -11.72 -20.70
N THR A 32 -9.68 -10.94 -20.24
CA THR A 32 -8.94 -9.97 -21.07
C THR A 32 -7.43 -10.15 -20.91
N PRO A 33 -6.60 -9.64 -21.84
CA PRO A 33 -5.15 -9.60 -21.66
C PRO A 33 -4.68 -8.45 -20.75
N PHE A 34 -5.57 -7.58 -20.27
CA PHE A 34 -5.20 -6.35 -19.56
C PHE A 34 -4.89 -6.61 -18.09
N SER A 35 -3.77 -6.03 -17.63
CA SER A 35 -3.30 -6.11 -16.25
C SER A 35 -2.71 -4.78 -15.79
N PHE A 36 -3.04 -4.37 -14.57
CA PHE A 36 -2.66 -3.09 -13.99
C PHE A 36 -1.66 -3.31 -12.87
N LYS A 37 -0.54 -2.58 -12.91
CA LYS A 37 0.38 -2.51 -11.79
C LYS A 37 -0.16 -1.53 -10.76
N MET A 38 -0.28 -2.00 -9.53
CA MET A 38 -0.86 -1.28 -8.42
C MET A 38 0.19 -1.13 -7.32
N LYS A 39 0.31 0.08 -6.80
CA LYS A 39 1.18 0.40 -5.67
C LYS A 39 0.36 0.53 -4.38
N PRO A 40 0.77 -0.11 -3.28
CA PRO A 40 0.17 0.14 -1.98
C PRO A 40 0.51 1.55 -1.50
N ILE A 41 -0.50 2.27 -1.02
CA ILE A 41 -0.38 3.55 -0.33
C ILE A 41 -0.74 3.30 1.14
N PRO A 42 0.19 3.58 2.07
CA PRO A 42 -0.11 3.43 3.49
C PRO A 42 -1.15 4.46 3.92
N GLY A 43 -2.07 4.02 4.78
CA GLY A 43 -3.00 4.92 5.45
C GLY A 43 -2.27 5.90 6.37
N GLY A 44 -2.93 7.01 6.67
CA GLY A 44 -2.37 8.05 7.50
C GLY A 44 -3.13 9.36 7.41
N THR A 45 -2.60 10.37 8.10
CA THR A 45 -3.15 11.73 8.07
C THR A 45 -2.18 12.63 7.32
N LEU A 46 -2.70 13.33 6.32
CA LEU A 46 -1.96 14.22 5.43
C LEU A 46 -2.62 15.60 5.39
N THR A 47 -1.77 16.62 5.26
CA THR A 47 -2.21 18.02 5.15
C THR A 47 -2.17 18.42 3.68
N LEU A 48 -3.32 18.77 3.11
CA LEU A 48 -3.49 19.04 1.68
C LEU A 48 -3.76 20.51 1.38
N GLY A 49 -3.20 20.94 0.25
CA GLY A 49 -3.47 22.23 -0.37
C GLY A 49 -2.96 23.45 0.40
N PRO A 50 -3.13 24.66 -0.17
CA PRO A 50 -2.69 25.90 0.46
C PRO A 50 -3.44 26.21 1.76
N SER A 51 -4.68 25.72 1.90
CA SER A 51 -5.52 25.88 3.09
C SER A 51 -5.19 24.91 4.23
N LYS A 52 -4.21 24.01 4.04
CA LYS A 52 -3.73 23.04 5.04
C LYS A 52 -4.86 22.18 5.63
N ILE A 53 -5.71 21.63 4.77
CA ILE A 53 -6.81 20.75 5.20
C ILE A 53 -6.23 19.40 5.62
N MET A 54 -6.53 18.96 6.83
CA MET A 54 -6.15 17.63 7.31
C MET A 54 -7.12 16.58 6.77
N VAL A 55 -6.58 15.56 6.11
CA VAL A 55 -7.32 14.43 5.56
C VAL A 55 -6.76 13.14 6.14
N SER A 56 -7.64 12.30 6.67
CA SER A 56 -7.31 10.95 7.11
C SER A 56 -7.76 9.97 6.06
N LEU A 57 -6.86 9.09 5.63
CA LEU A 57 -7.11 8.06 4.63
C LEU A 57 -6.73 6.70 5.20
N ASP A 58 -7.56 5.70 4.93
CA ASP A 58 -7.19 4.29 5.11
C ASP A 58 -6.13 3.90 4.07
N SER A 59 -5.46 2.76 4.29
CA SER A 59 -4.55 2.19 3.29
C SER A 59 -5.32 1.75 2.05
N PHE A 60 -4.77 2.03 0.85
CA PHE A 60 -5.38 1.65 -0.43
C PHE A 60 -4.34 1.33 -1.49
N TYR A 61 -4.77 0.80 -2.64
CA TYR A 61 -3.91 0.60 -3.81
C TYR A 61 -4.25 1.65 -4.88
N ILE A 62 -3.22 2.14 -5.59
CA ILE A 62 -3.40 3.04 -6.73
C ILE A 62 -2.60 2.52 -7.94
N GLY A 63 -3.13 2.71 -9.15
CA GLY A 63 -2.42 2.40 -10.39
C GLY A 63 -1.11 3.17 -10.48
N ILE A 64 -0.04 2.51 -10.91
CA ILE A 64 1.27 3.14 -11.10
C ILE A 64 1.27 4.07 -12.33
N TYR A 65 0.41 3.77 -13.31
CA TYR A 65 0.24 4.52 -14.54
C TYR A 65 -1.22 4.90 -14.74
N GLU A 66 -1.46 5.96 -15.51
CA GLU A 66 -2.79 6.28 -16.01
C GLU A 66 -3.28 5.17 -16.95
N VAL A 67 -4.60 4.97 -16.99
CA VAL A 67 -5.23 4.01 -17.89
C VAL A 67 -5.07 4.50 -19.33
N THR A 68 -4.54 3.65 -20.18
CA THR A 68 -4.37 3.92 -21.61
C THR A 68 -5.70 3.78 -22.36
N PHE A 69 -5.76 4.34 -23.57
CA PHE A 69 -6.96 4.24 -24.41
C PHE A 69 -7.32 2.78 -24.74
N ASP A 70 -6.32 1.93 -25.02
CA ASP A 70 -6.54 0.51 -25.32
C ASP A 70 -7.10 -0.25 -24.11
N GLU A 71 -6.56 0.02 -22.91
CA GLU A 71 -7.07 -0.55 -21.66
C GLU A 71 -8.49 -0.06 -21.35
N PHE A 72 -8.81 1.20 -21.63
CA PHE A 72 -10.17 1.72 -21.47
C PHE A 72 -11.16 1.06 -22.44
N ASN A 73 -10.76 0.85 -23.69
CA ASN A 73 -11.64 0.27 -24.72
C ASN A 73 -12.04 -1.18 -24.42
N CYS A 74 -11.39 -1.87 -23.48
CA CYS A 74 -11.82 -3.19 -23.03
C CYS A 74 -13.23 -3.20 -22.42
N PHE A 75 -13.77 -2.05 -22.02
CA PHE A 75 -15.11 -1.88 -21.47
C PHE A 75 -16.20 -1.56 -22.52
N GLY A 76 -15.86 -1.51 -23.81
CA GLY A 76 -16.83 -1.39 -24.91
C GLY A 76 -17.33 0.03 -25.18
N ALA A 77 -16.45 0.90 -25.69
CA ALA A 77 -16.78 2.23 -26.18
C ALA A 77 -17.75 2.23 -27.38
#